data_AF-A0A8T0EHG2-F1
#
_entry.id   AF-A0A8T0EHG2-F1
#
_cell.length_a   1.000
_cell.length_b   1.000
_cell.length_c   1.000
_cell.angle_alpha   90.00
_cell.angle_beta   90.00
_cell.angle_gamma   90.00
#
_symmetry.space_group_name_H-M   'P 1'
#
loop_
_entity.id
_entity.type
_entity.pdbx_description
1 polymer ?
#
loop_
_entity_poly.entity_id
_entity_poly.type
_entity_poly.pdbx_seq_one_letter_code
_entity_poly.pdbx_strand_id
1 'polypeptide(L)'
;MITKVLFLATLSAVAHASHQEHQEHHHHHPQPYKFGYEIKDHHGSQHRHEHGDGQGHVQGNYGFTDHRGIHREVHYVADKSGFRATVKTNEPGTANQDPADVKLHSDAHYTHHQEPHKQGHHHQEHHHQHGHAQVYHHQANHHGHYQG
;
A
#
# COMPACT_ATOMS: atom_id res chain seq x y z
N MET A 1 79.68 19.42 15.01
CA MET A 1 79.65 18.06 14.46
C MET A 1 79.98 17.08 15.59
N ILE A 2 79.05 16.19 15.96
CA ILE A 2 79.23 14.77 16.31
C ILE A 2 77.85 14.21 16.70
N THR A 3 77.62 12.99 16.26
CA THR A 3 76.35 12.33 15.95
C THR A 3 75.94 11.33 17.04
N LYS A 4 74.62 11.25 17.30
CA LYS A 4 73.68 10.16 17.73
C LYS A 4 74.28 8.82 18.22
N VAL A 5 73.67 8.05 19.15
CA VAL A 5 72.48 7.16 19.01
C VAL A 5 72.15 6.60 20.43
N LEU A 6 70.96 6.75 21.07
CA LEU A 6 69.63 6.09 20.96
C LEU A 6 69.54 4.61 21.44
N PHE A 7 68.67 4.31 22.43
CA PHE A 7 67.94 3.03 22.55
C PHE A 7 66.52 3.21 23.13
N LEU A 8 65.56 2.61 22.40
CA LEU A 8 64.12 2.32 22.60
C LEU A 8 63.81 1.57 23.93
N ALA A 9 62.60 1.38 24.48
CA ALA A 9 61.17 1.48 24.11
C ALA A 9 60.32 1.58 25.42
N THR A 10 59.06 2.04 25.42
CA THR A 10 57.82 1.21 25.46
C THR A 10 56.60 2.16 25.51
N LEU A 11 55.63 2.06 24.59
CA LEU A 11 54.37 1.28 24.64
C LEU A 11 53.15 2.09 25.15
N SER A 12 52.49 2.75 24.20
CA SER A 12 51.04 2.91 23.97
C SER A 12 50.09 3.40 25.08
N ALA A 13 49.47 4.56 24.85
CA ALA A 13 48.06 4.78 25.16
C ALA A 13 47.41 5.56 24.01
N VAL A 14 46.46 4.90 23.35
CA VAL A 14 45.69 5.36 22.20
C VAL A 14 44.92 6.63 22.57
N ALA A 15 45.33 7.79 22.08
CA ALA A 15 44.47 8.97 22.04
C ALA A 15 43.46 8.75 20.92
N HIS A 16 42.24 8.39 21.31
CA HIS A 16 41.13 8.14 20.41
C HIS A 16 40.83 9.44 19.67
N ALA A 17 41.35 9.59 18.46
CA ALA A 17 40.86 10.60 17.54
C ALA A 17 39.42 10.19 17.21
N SER A 18 38.46 10.89 17.82
CA SER A 18 37.05 10.81 17.49
C SER A 18 36.90 11.11 16.00
N HIS A 19 36.81 10.06 15.19
CA HIS A 19 36.33 10.13 13.82
C HIS A 19 34.85 10.56 13.90
N GLN A 20 34.61 11.87 13.91
CA GLN A 20 33.31 12.40 13.52
C GLN A 20 33.17 12.12 12.02
N GLU A 21 32.64 10.96 11.68
CA GLU A 21 31.99 10.78 10.39
C GLU A 21 30.83 11.78 10.35
N HIS A 22 31.03 12.88 9.65
CA HIS A 22 29.94 13.71 9.17
C HIS A 22 29.12 12.83 8.22
N GLN A 23 28.09 12.16 8.76
CA GLN A 23 27.01 11.64 7.94
C GLN A 23 26.32 12.85 7.30
N GLU A 24 26.72 13.22 6.08
CA GLU A 24 25.84 13.99 5.20
C GLU A 24 24.60 13.13 4.96
N HIS A 25 23.54 13.40 5.72
CA HIS A 25 22.21 12.92 5.38
C HIS A 25 21.79 13.62 4.10
N HIS A 26 22.18 13.06 2.95
CA HIS A 26 21.59 13.46 1.68
C HIS A 26 20.10 13.13 1.75
N HIS A 27 19.28 14.15 2.00
CA HIS A 27 17.84 14.07 1.84
C HIS A 27 17.54 13.77 0.37
N HIS A 28 17.34 12.49 0.05
CA HIS A 28 16.91 12.09 -1.28
C HIS A 28 15.44 12.46 -1.44
N HIS A 29 15.19 13.55 -2.16
CA HIS A 29 13.85 13.88 -2.62
C HIS A 29 13.39 12.83 -3.64
N PRO A 30 12.11 12.44 -3.64
CA PRO A 30 11.57 11.56 -4.67
C PRO A 30 11.82 12.17 -6.05
N GLN A 31 12.26 11.36 -7.00
CA GLN A 31 12.38 11.80 -8.40
C GLN A 31 11.04 11.62 -9.13
N PRO A 32 10.73 12.47 -10.13
CA PRO A 32 9.59 12.24 -10.99
C PRO A 32 9.68 10.87 -11.67
N TYR A 33 8.54 10.21 -11.82
CA TYR A 33 8.45 8.92 -12.49
C TYR A 33 7.16 8.80 -13.28
N LYS A 34 7.14 7.86 -14.23
CA LYS A 34 5.95 7.43 -14.94
C LYS A 34 6.11 5.97 -15.32
N PHE A 35 5.10 5.17 -15.05
CA PHE A 35 5.05 3.79 -15.50
C PHE A 35 3.63 3.37 -15.86
N GLY A 36 3.52 2.27 -16.58
CA GLY A 36 2.25 1.62 -16.82
C GLY A 36 2.40 0.30 -17.56
N TYR A 37 1.32 -0.47 -17.56
CA TYR A 37 1.19 -1.70 -18.32
C TYR A 37 -0.26 -1.90 -18.77
N GLU A 38 -0.41 -2.72 -19.80
CA GLU A 38 -1.70 -3.21 -20.28
C GLU A 38 -1.55 -4.69 -20.62
N ILE A 39 -2.44 -5.51 -20.10
CA ILE A 39 -2.49 -6.95 -20.30
C ILE A 39 -3.86 -7.27 -20.87
N LYS A 40 -3.90 -8.09 -21.94
CA LYS A 40 -5.14 -8.59 -22.52
C LYS A 40 -4.95 -10.04 -22.95
N ASP A 41 -5.81 -10.91 -22.47
CA ASP A 41 -5.82 -12.33 -22.80
C ASP A 41 -7.27 -12.86 -22.89
N HIS A 42 -7.42 -14.19 -22.90
CA HIS A 42 -8.72 -14.86 -23.00
C HIS A 42 -9.52 -14.83 -21.69
N HIS A 43 -8.89 -14.50 -20.56
CA HIS A 43 -9.53 -14.35 -19.26
C HIS A 43 -9.96 -12.91 -18.97
N GLY A 44 -9.41 -11.93 -19.68
CA GLY A 44 -9.83 -10.53 -19.56
C GLY A 44 -8.78 -9.51 -19.98
N SER A 45 -8.91 -8.31 -19.43
CA SER A 45 -7.94 -7.22 -19.57
C SER A 45 -7.63 -6.59 -18.21
N GLN A 46 -6.40 -6.14 -18.04
CA GLN A 46 -5.94 -5.40 -16.87
C GLN A 46 -5.03 -4.26 -17.30
N HIS A 47 -5.05 -3.14 -16.59
CA HIS A 47 -4.14 -2.03 -16.86
C HIS A 47 -3.78 -1.30 -15.57
N ARG A 48 -2.64 -0.60 -15.61
CA ARG A 48 -2.27 0.42 -14.64
C ARG A 48 -1.43 1.47 -15.32
N HIS A 49 -1.68 2.74 -14.99
CA HIS A 49 -0.86 3.88 -15.35
C HIS A 49 -0.71 4.78 -14.14
N GLU A 50 0.52 5.16 -13.79
CA GLU A 50 0.80 6.02 -12.65
C GLU A 50 1.97 6.95 -12.98
N HIS A 51 1.90 8.18 -12.48
CA HIS A 51 3.02 9.11 -12.51
C HIS A 51 3.09 9.89 -11.21
N GLY A 52 4.31 10.20 -10.79
CA GLY A 52 4.59 11.09 -9.67
C GLY A 52 5.48 12.25 -10.11
N ASP A 53 5.25 13.43 -9.55
CA ASP A 53 6.00 14.66 -9.87
C ASP A 53 7.28 14.85 -9.04
N GLY A 54 7.60 13.91 -8.16
CA GLY A 54 8.73 13.99 -7.23
C GLY A 54 8.49 14.92 -6.03
N GLN A 55 7.35 15.61 -5.97
CA GLN A 55 6.99 16.57 -4.92
C GLN A 55 5.91 16.03 -3.97
N GLY A 56 5.67 14.72 -4.03
CA GLY A 56 4.64 14.06 -3.23
C GLY A 56 3.25 14.10 -3.88
N HIS A 57 3.13 14.54 -5.14
CA HIS A 57 1.91 14.30 -5.92
C HIS A 57 2.06 13.05 -6.79
N VAL A 58 1.11 12.14 -6.65
CA VAL A 58 0.98 10.93 -7.46
C VAL A 58 -0.42 10.86 -8.03
N GLN A 59 -0.54 10.59 -9.32
CA GLN A 59 -1.81 10.37 -9.98
C GLN A 59 -1.75 9.11 -10.82
N GLY A 60 -2.84 8.36 -10.83
CA GLY A 60 -2.90 7.18 -11.67
C GLY A 60 -4.28 6.60 -11.79
N ASN A 61 -4.34 5.56 -12.58
CA ASN A 61 -5.49 4.70 -12.70
C ASN A 61 -5.06 3.24 -12.79
N TYR A 62 -5.95 2.36 -12.36
CA TYR A 62 -5.84 0.93 -12.66
C TYR A 62 -7.24 0.37 -12.88
N GLY A 63 -7.31 -0.75 -13.59
CA GLY A 63 -8.57 -1.40 -13.81
C GLY A 63 -8.42 -2.80 -14.38
N PHE A 64 -9.53 -3.52 -14.35
CA PHE A 64 -9.66 -4.82 -14.98
C PHE A 64 -11.07 -5.03 -15.53
N THR A 65 -11.17 -5.94 -16.48
CA THR A 65 -12.43 -6.54 -16.95
C THR A 65 -12.18 -8.03 -17.12
N ASP A 66 -12.97 -8.89 -16.48
CA ASP A 66 -12.88 -10.33 -16.64
C ASP A 66 -13.74 -10.84 -17.82
N HIS A 67 -13.62 -12.13 -18.12
CA HIS A 67 -14.38 -12.79 -19.19
C HIS A 67 -15.91 -12.83 -18.96
N ARG A 68 -16.39 -12.49 -17.76
CA ARG A 68 -17.81 -12.38 -17.40
C ARG A 68 -18.33 -10.95 -17.52
N GLY A 69 -17.47 -10.00 -17.89
CA GLY A 69 -17.79 -8.57 -17.94
C GLY A 69 -17.81 -7.90 -16.56
N ILE A 70 -17.32 -8.58 -15.52
CA ILE A 70 -17.08 -7.93 -14.22
C ILE A 70 -15.88 -7.02 -14.37
N HIS A 71 -16.01 -5.77 -13.96
CA HIS A 71 -14.98 -4.76 -14.13
C HIS A 71 -14.88 -3.85 -12.91
N ARG A 72 -13.67 -3.29 -12.76
CA ARG A 72 -13.38 -2.19 -11.87
C ARG A 72 -12.47 -1.21 -12.58
N GLU A 73 -12.76 0.07 -12.45
CA GLU A 73 -11.88 1.17 -12.84
C GLU A 73 -11.69 2.08 -11.64
N VAL A 74 -10.43 2.39 -11.30
CA VAL A 74 -10.06 3.27 -10.21
C VAL A 74 -9.19 4.39 -10.74
N HIS A 75 -9.58 5.63 -10.44
CA HIS A 75 -8.78 6.83 -10.65
C HIS A 75 -8.40 7.38 -9.29
N TYR A 76 -7.14 7.73 -9.08
CA TYR A 76 -6.67 8.21 -7.77
C TYR A 76 -5.66 9.35 -7.87
N VAL A 77 -5.62 10.13 -6.80
CA VAL A 77 -4.64 11.17 -6.53
C VAL A 77 -4.15 11.02 -5.09
N ALA A 78 -2.83 11.05 -4.89
CA ALA A 78 -2.21 11.25 -3.60
C ALA A 78 -1.48 12.59 -3.62
N ASP A 79 -1.82 13.47 -2.69
CA ASP A 79 -1.18 14.78 -2.53
C ASP A 79 -1.24 15.24 -1.06
N LYS A 80 -0.94 16.51 -0.79
CA LYS A 80 -0.99 17.11 0.56
C LYS A 80 -2.35 16.99 1.24
N SER A 81 -3.43 16.83 0.48
CA SER A 81 -4.80 16.63 0.95
C SER A 81 -5.10 15.17 1.27
N GLY A 82 -4.10 14.27 1.18
CA GLY A 82 -4.23 12.83 1.44
C GLY A 82 -4.38 12.01 0.15
N PHE A 83 -4.95 10.81 0.27
CA PHE A 83 -5.32 9.96 -0.86
C PHE A 83 -6.81 10.08 -1.17
N ARG A 84 -7.16 10.30 -2.44
CA ARG A 84 -8.52 10.37 -2.97
C ARG A 84 -8.67 9.42 -4.14
N ALA A 85 -9.82 8.77 -4.26
CA ALA A 85 -10.11 7.94 -5.43
C ALA A 85 -11.57 7.97 -5.87
N THR A 86 -11.79 7.73 -7.17
CA THR A 86 -13.10 7.40 -7.72
C THR A 86 -13.05 5.98 -8.25
N VAL A 87 -13.98 5.14 -7.83
CA VAL A 87 -14.12 3.75 -8.22
C VAL A 87 -15.41 3.59 -9.01
N LYS A 88 -15.33 2.98 -10.19
CA LYS A 88 -16.48 2.50 -10.95
C LYS A 88 -16.41 0.98 -11.03
N THR A 89 -17.48 0.28 -10.70
CA THR A 89 -17.49 -1.18 -10.66
C THR A 89 -18.89 -1.76 -10.88
N ASN A 90 -18.96 -3.01 -11.34
CA ASN A 90 -20.17 -3.83 -11.29
C ASN A 90 -19.97 -5.12 -10.48
N GLU A 91 -18.94 -5.17 -9.63
CA GLU A 91 -18.60 -6.35 -8.83
C GLU A 91 -19.71 -6.68 -7.81
N PRO A 92 -20.21 -7.93 -7.76
CA PRO A 92 -21.21 -8.34 -6.78
C PRO A 92 -20.78 -8.05 -5.34
N GLY A 93 -21.72 -7.53 -4.54
CA GLY A 93 -21.46 -7.19 -3.14
C GLY A 93 -20.82 -5.82 -2.90
N THR A 94 -20.58 -5.03 -3.95
CA THR A 94 -20.16 -3.64 -3.80
C THR A 94 -21.38 -2.74 -3.61
N ALA A 95 -21.37 -1.93 -2.54
CA ALA A 95 -22.41 -0.96 -2.24
C ALA A 95 -21.88 0.46 -2.31
N ASN A 96 -22.70 1.42 -2.73
CA ASN A 96 -22.35 2.84 -2.85
C ASN A 96 -22.25 3.51 -1.46
N GLN A 97 -21.20 3.17 -0.72
CA GLN A 97 -20.98 3.58 0.68
C GLN A 97 -19.81 4.56 0.87
N ASP A 98 -19.27 5.14 -0.20
CA ASP A 98 -18.23 6.19 -0.20
C ASP A 98 -17.27 6.16 1.02
N PRO A 99 -16.54 5.06 1.26
CA PRO A 99 -15.72 4.93 2.45
C PRO A 99 -14.47 5.83 2.36
N ALA A 100 -14.03 6.37 3.51
CA ALA A 100 -12.90 7.29 3.58
C ALA A 100 -13.05 8.47 2.58
N ASP A 101 -12.04 8.73 1.74
CA ASP A 101 -12.10 9.75 0.68
C ASP A 101 -12.19 9.09 -0.71
N VAL A 102 -13.06 8.07 -0.80
CA VAL A 102 -13.34 7.33 -2.03
C VAL A 102 -14.78 7.59 -2.47
N LYS A 103 -14.98 7.88 -3.75
CA LYS A 103 -16.29 7.90 -4.41
C LYS A 103 -16.52 6.58 -5.10
N LEU A 104 -17.49 5.79 -4.64
CA LEU A 104 -17.79 4.48 -5.21
C LEU A 104 -19.08 4.53 -6.01
N HIS A 105 -18.97 4.23 -7.30
CA HIS A 105 -20.06 4.09 -8.24
C HIS A 105 -20.17 2.62 -8.64
N SER A 106 -21.10 1.91 -7.99
CA SER A 106 -21.40 0.51 -8.25
C SER A 106 -22.71 0.37 -9.02
N ASP A 107 -22.63 -0.32 -10.16
CA ASP A 107 -23.75 -0.84 -10.94
C ASP A 107 -23.99 -2.34 -10.66
N ALA A 108 -23.50 -2.86 -9.53
CA ALA A 108 -23.61 -4.27 -9.19
C ALA A 108 -25.08 -4.71 -9.03
N HIS A 109 -25.42 -5.85 -9.64
CA HIS A 109 -26.71 -6.48 -9.42
C HIS A 109 -26.79 -7.05 -8.00
N TYR A 110 -27.62 -6.45 -7.16
CA TYR A 110 -27.95 -7.01 -5.85
C TYR A 110 -28.88 -8.21 -6.03
N THR A 111 -28.36 -9.42 -5.90
CA THR A 111 -29.21 -10.56 -5.54
C THR A 111 -29.63 -10.35 -4.08
N HIS A 112 -30.88 -9.92 -3.91
CA HIS A 112 -31.47 -9.66 -2.61
C HIS A 112 -31.57 -10.97 -1.81
N HIS A 113 -30.52 -11.32 -1.06
CA HIS A 113 -30.71 -12.15 0.11
C HIS A 113 -31.31 -11.25 1.17
N GLN A 114 -32.62 -11.43 1.38
CA GLN A 114 -33.36 -10.82 2.49
C GLN A 114 -32.69 -11.23 3.81
N GLU A 115 -31.85 -10.36 4.36
CA GLU A 115 -31.69 -10.30 5.81
C GLU A 115 -32.97 -9.66 6.36
N PRO A 116 -33.76 -10.34 7.20
CA PRO A 116 -35.01 -9.80 7.69
C PRO A 116 -34.71 -8.64 8.64
N HIS A 117 -34.93 -7.41 8.16
CA HIS A 117 -34.99 -6.23 9.00
C HIS A 117 -36.13 -6.38 10.03
N LYS A 118 -35.80 -6.81 11.25
CA LYS A 118 -36.68 -6.56 12.40
C LYS A 118 -36.38 -5.17 12.93
N GLN A 119 -37.22 -4.22 12.54
CA GLN A 119 -37.24 -2.86 13.07
C GLN A 119 -38.20 -2.84 14.26
N GLY A 120 -37.67 -2.61 15.47
CA GLY A 120 -38.49 -2.40 16.66
C GLY A 120 -37.71 -2.41 17.97
N HIS A 121 -37.70 -1.23 18.61
CA HIS A 121 -37.58 -0.97 20.04
C HIS A 121 -36.26 -0.38 20.56
N HIS A 122 -36.44 0.82 21.11
CA HIS A 122 -35.55 1.67 21.87
C HIS A 122 -34.81 0.91 22.98
N HIS A 123 -33.57 1.30 23.28
CA HIS A 123 -33.12 1.61 24.64
C HIS A 123 -31.75 2.31 24.62
N GLN A 124 -31.61 3.17 25.62
CA GLN A 124 -30.55 4.12 25.88
C GLN A 124 -29.39 3.46 26.66
N GLU A 125 -28.16 3.90 26.35
CA GLU A 125 -26.92 3.85 27.15
C GLU A 125 -26.44 2.54 27.82
N HIS A 126 -25.26 2.05 27.43
CA HIS A 126 -24.00 2.16 28.21
C HIS A 126 -22.88 1.34 27.56
N HIS A 127 -21.65 1.80 27.80
CA HIS A 127 -20.33 1.26 27.42
C HIS A 127 -20.25 -0.27 27.25
N HIS A 128 -19.42 -0.76 26.33
CA HIS A 128 -18.22 -1.57 26.62
C HIS A 128 -17.40 -1.77 25.33
N GLN A 129 -16.11 -1.56 25.51
CA GLN A 129 -14.98 -1.87 24.65
C GLN A 129 -14.97 -3.36 24.25
N HIS A 130 -14.86 -3.69 22.96
CA HIS A 130 -14.28 -4.96 22.50
C HIS A 130 -13.92 -4.86 21.01
N GLY A 131 -12.61 -4.86 20.72
CA GLY A 131 -12.10 -4.90 19.36
C GLY A 131 -12.27 -6.28 18.74
N HIS A 132 -12.64 -6.34 17.47
CA HIS A 132 -12.44 -7.50 16.63
C HIS A 132 -12.08 -7.03 15.22
N ALA A 133 -10.78 -6.95 14.95
CA ALA A 133 -10.25 -7.06 13.60
C ALA A 133 -10.64 -8.45 13.08
N GLN A 134 -11.51 -8.51 12.07
CA GLN A 134 -11.77 -9.74 11.34
C GLN A 134 -10.60 -9.97 10.38
N VAL A 135 -9.62 -10.71 10.89
CA VAL A 135 -8.52 -11.28 10.11
C VAL A 135 -9.14 -12.26 9.11
N TYR A 136 -9.14 -11.90 7.83
CA TYR A 136 -9.44 -12.84 6.77
C TYR A 136 -8.37 -13.95 6.77
N HIS A 137 -8.78 -15.15 7.18
CA HIS A 137 -7.98 -16.36 7.00
C HIS A 137 -7.87 -16.65 5.49
N HIS A 138 -6.72 -16.35 4.91
CA HIS A 138 -6.30 -16.95 3.64
C HIS A 138 -5.97 -18.41 3.92
N GLN A 139 -6.86 -19.33 3.54
CA GLN A 139 -6.56 -20.75 3.54
C GLN A 139 -5.58 -21.03 2.40
N ALA A 140 -4.30 -21.18 2.76
CA ALA A 140 -3.25 -21.63 1.85
C ALA A 140 -3.54 -23.07 1.43
N ASN A 141 -3.87 -23.26 0.15
CA ASN A 141 -4.01 -24.56 -0.46
C ASN A 141 -2.59 -25.10 -0.75
N HIS A 142 -2.00 -25.82 0.21
CA HIS A 142 -0.78 -26.60 -0.02
C HIS A 142 -1.15 -27.97 -0.56
N HIS A 143 -0.93 -28.21 -1.86
CA HIS A 143 -0.65 -29.56 -2.37
C HIS A 143 0.34 -29.48 -3.53
N GLY A 144 1.63 -29.44 -3.16
CA GLY A 144 2.70 -29.90 -4.03
C GLY A 144 2.80 -31.43 -3.89
N HIS A 145 2.68 -32.15 -5.01
CA HIS A 145 3.17 -33.52 -5.12
C HIS A 145 4.26 -33.50 -6.19
N TYR A 146 5.51 -33.59 -5.75
CA TYR A 146 6.62 -34.03 -6.57
C TYR A 146 6.68 -35.56 -6.47
N GLN A 147 6.53 -36.23 -7.60
CA GLN A 147 6.97 -37.62 -7.79
C GLN A 147 8.14 -37.59 -8.78
N GLY A 148 9.21 -38.27 -8.42
CA GLY A 148 10.48 -38.30 -9.16
C GLY A 148 10.50 -39.27 -10.35
#